data_AF-A0A6B0WPX3-F1
#
_entry.id   AF-A0A6B0WPX3-F1
#
_cell.length_a   1.000
_cell.length_b   1.000
_cell.length_c   1.000
_cell.angle_alpha   90.00
_cell.angle_beta   90.00
_cell.angle_gamma   90.00
#
_symmetry.space_group_name_H-M   'P 1'
#
loop_
_entity.id
_entity.type
_entity.pdbx_description
1 polymer ?
#
loop_
_entity_poly.entity_id
_entity_poly.type
_entity_poly.pdbx_seq_one_letter_code
_entity_poly.pdbx_strand_id
1 'polypeptide(L)'
;MPVVQTAPVEPELDADAAVELDDDAEVVAEALVTAEPVAEEPVEPAEAAVEDEPVEDEPVEYGTVRFVSQNILHGVGCSLASDSCAVTERVALFMDQLVTAGCPELVSVQEANERIVGLIEAEAAGCGYEVVWDGDPGLDREVVLTTLEVVGAQRRVLADRFRSTYLVRVASPIGVVDFLTTHLASGSDDRACSVELCPPPCDPAGSLRTCQARQVLEFAREAAVPGGVTVVGGDLNDIAGSPTMAVFEGASFVDSHLAAGHPECDTATGAGCTAGRDDATLADMADPASLQRRRIDYLLFLAPGRDCAVAGGTGLFNAEPAPGELAFPSDHTGVALALVCDAAAVDPAASDLALPGEPEPPVEPGGQPVDSVTAQAITAAFEVFFDGSIADIEARIDQVEDFVGMREAARLTFESSGDTGAAVRGRVDSISRTSSTTAEVAYSILLNDQVIFDGRIGEAVLAEGRWLVSRATFCDLVALSPVASEIDACLSRA
;
A
#
# COMPACT_ATOMS: atom_id res chain seq x y z
N MET A 1 -59.70 -8.31 -0.63
CA MET A 1 -58.98 -8.96 0.48
C MET A 1 -58.10 -7.90 1.11
N PRO A 2 -58.23 -7.58 2.43
CA PRO A 2 -57.47 -6.50 3.02
C PRO A 2 -56.07 -6.99 3.39
N VAL A 3 -55.08 -6.13 3.14
CA VAL A 3 -53.67 -6.31 3.51
C VAL A 3 -53.51 -5.88 4.96
N VAL A 4 -53.08 -6.79 5.82
CA VAL A 4 -52.73 -6.54 7.22
C VAL A 4 -51.25 -6.16 7.26
N GLN A 5 -50.96 -4.91 7.66
CA GLN A 5 -49.63 -4.48 8.06
C GLN A 5 -49.28 -5.09 9.41
N THR A 6 -48.14 -5.78 9.48
CA THR A 6 -47.51 -6.20 10.74
C THR A 6 -46.36 -5.22 11.05
N ALA A 7 -46.33 -4.74 12.30
CA ALA A 7 -45.28 -3.88 12.82
C ALA A 7 -44.04 -4.70 13.23
N PRO A 8 -42.83 -4.11 13.27
CA PRO A 8 -41.62 -4.82 13.65
C PRO A 8 -41.57 -5.04 15.17
N VAL A 9 -41.12 -6.23 15.55
CA VAL A 9 -40.83 -6.64 16.92
C VAL A 9 -39.39 -6.25 17.24
N GLU A 10 -39.19 -5.48 18.31
CA GLU A 10 -37.88 -5.17 18.88
C GLU A 10 -37.31 -6.41 19.60
N PRO A 11 -35.99 -6.68 19.53
CA PRO A 11 -35.40 -7.78 20.28
C PRO A 11 -35.13 -7.38 21.73
N GLU A 12 -35.61 -8.22 22.66
CA GLU A 12 -35.25 -8.18 24.07
C GLU A 12 -33.77 -8.59 24.24
N LEU A 13 -33.02 -7.76 24.98
CA LEU A 13 -31.65 -8.02 25.41
C LEU A 13 -31.68 -8.93 26.65
N ASP A 14 -31.29 -10.19 26.49
CA ASP A 14 -30.99 -11.10 27.60
C ASP A 14 -29.66 -10.69 28.24
N ALA A 15 -29.72 -10.22 29.48
CA ALA A 15 -28.59 -10.03 30.36
C ALA A 15 -28.55 -11.21 31.34
N ASP A 16 -27.62 -12.15 31.13
CA ASP A 16 -27.05 -12.99 32.18
C ASP A 16 -25.93 -13.89 31.61
N ALA A 17 -24.68 -13.47 31.81
CA ALA A 17 -23.52 -14.36 31.75
C ALA A 17 -22.48 -13.85 32.75
N ALA A 18 -22.62 -14.31 34.00
CA ALA A 18 -21.60 -14.19 35.02
C ALA A 18 -20.48 -15.20 34.73
N VAL A 19 -19.24 -14.70 34.61
CA VAL A 19 -18.03 -15.51 34.56
C VAL A 19 -17.50 -15.62 35.98
N GLU A 20 -17.37 -16.85 36.46
CA GLU A 20 -16.74 -17.21 37.73
C GLU A 20 -15.24 -16.88 37.67
N LEU A 21 -14.74 -16.18 38.70
CA LEU A 21 -13.32 -15.97 38.95
C LEU A 21 -12.87 -16.99 39.98
N ASP A 22 -11.92 -17.85 39.61
CA ASP A 22 -11.22 -18.75 40.51
C ASP A 22 -10.30 -17.93 41.45
N ASP A 23 -10.61 -17.99 42.74
CA ASP A 23 -9.76 -17.60 43.86
C ASP A 23 -8.80 -18.75 44.18
N ASP A 24 -7.51 -18.60 43.94
CA ASP A 24 -6.46 -19.36 44.64
C ASP A 24 -5.10 -18.64 44.52
N ALA A 25 -4.79 -17.77 45.48
CA ALA A 25 -3.42 -17.35 45.76
C ALA A 25 -3.20 -17.27 47.28
N GLU A 26 -2.56 -18.31 47.78
CA GLU A 26 -2.28 -18.58 49.19
C GLU A 26 -1.25 -17.61 49.78
N VAL A 27 -1.51 -17.23 51.02
CA VAL A 27 -0.70 -16.38 51.89
C VAL A 27 0.50 -17.16 52.42
N VAL A 28 1.71 -16.63 52.27
CA VAL A 28 2.83 -16.98 53.17
C VAL A 28 3.56 -15.71 53.61
N ALA A 29 3.53 -15.49 54.92
CA ALA A 29 4.12 -14.35 55.59
C ALA A 29 5.49 -14.70 56.21
N GLU A 30 6.25 -13.63 56.47
CA GLU A 30 7.33 -13.48 57.46
C GLU A 30 8.70 -14.16 57.24
N ALA A 31 9.72 -13.31 56.98
CA ALA A 31 10.96 -13.27 57.77
C ALA A 31 11.72 -11.96 57.53
N LEU A 32 11.54 -10.98 58.42
CA LEU A 32 12.38 -9.79 58.53
C LEU A 32 13.64 -10.15 59.34
N VAL A 33 14.79 -10.18 58.70
CA VAL A 33 16.11 -10.21 59.36
C VAL A 33 16.69 -8.80 59.30
N THR A 34 16.90 -8.22 60.47
CA THR A 34 17.61 -6.95 60.67
C THR A 34 19.11 -7.17 60.50
N ALA A 35 19.73 -6.48 59.53
CA ALA A 35 21.17 -6.31 59.44
C ALA A 35 21.53 -4.86 59.74
N GLU A 36 22.41 -4.66 60.72
CA GLU A 36 22.95 -3.36 61.13
C GLU A 36 23.89 -2.78 60.06
N PRO A 37 23.93 -1.45 59.86
CA PRO A 37 24.89 -0.83 58.96
C PRO A 37 26.25 -0.68 59.64
N VAL A 38 27.30 -1.18 58.98
CA VAL A 38 28.70 -0.88 59.31
C VAL A 38 29.05 0.45 58.63
N ALA A 39 29.52 1.41 59.42
CA ALA A 39 30.02 2.69 58.94
C ALA A 39 31.37 2.49 58.24
N GLU A 40 31.44 2.75 56.93
CA GLU A 40 32.68 2.95 56.20
C GLU A 40 33.05 4.44 56.19
N GLU A 41 34.30 4.74 56.50
CA GLU A 41 34.86 6.10 56.52
C GLU A 41 35.04 6.64 55.08
N PRO A 42 34.81 7.95 54.85
CA PRO A 42 34.93 8.55 53.53
C PRO A 42 36.41 8.73 53.15
N VAL A 43 36.81 8.17 52.02
CA VAL A 43 38.08 8.47 51.37
C VAL A 43 37.85 9.67 50.45
N GLU A 44 38.48 10.80 50.76
CA GLU A 44 38.47 12.01 49.92
C GLU A 44 39.22 11.74 48.60
N PRO A 45 38.58 11.89 47.43
CA PRO A 45 39.30 11.92 46.17
C PRO A 45 39.98 13.28 46.00
N ALA A 46 41.27 13.26 45.64
CA ALA A 46 42.03 14.46 45.32
C ALA A 46 41.44 15.15 44.08
N GLU A 47 40.89 16.35 44.26
CA GLU A 47 40.48 17.27 43.20
C GLU A 47 41.70 17.73 42.41
N ALA A 48 41.95 17.08 41.28
CA ALA A 48 42.73 17.69 40.21
C ALA A 48 41.78 18.61 39.42
N ALA A 49 41.92 19.91 39.64
CA ALA A 49 41.25 20.93 38.83
C ALA A 49 41.74 20.82 37.38
N VAL A 50 40.94 20.14 36.54
CA VAL A 50 40.99 20.32 35.10
C VAL A 50 40.20 21.59 34.84
N GLU A 51 40.90 22.64 34.40
CA GLU A 51 40.23 23.84 33.91
C GLU A 51 39.49 23.44 32.63
N ASP A 52 38.18 23.16 32.76
CA ASP A 52 37.25 23.02 31.63
C ASP A 52 37.22 24.38 30.91
N GLU A 53 38.03 24.52 29.86
CA GLU A 53 37.83 25.60 28.93
C GLU A 53 36.44 25.42 28.29
N PRO A 54 35.60 26.48 28.26
CA PRO A 54 34.28 26.38 27.67
C PRO A 54 34.45 25.99 26.21
N VAL A 55 34.01 24.77 25.87
CA VAL A 55 33.85 24.35 24.48
C VAL A 55 32.81 25.30 23.90
N GLU A 56 33.24 26.22 23.04
CA GLU A 56 32.31 27.05 22.28
C GLU A 56 31.59 26.11 21.31
N ASP A 57 30.32 25.80 21.59
CA ASP A 57 29.47 24.99 20.71
C ASP A 57 29.38 25.70 19.35
N GLU A 58 30.00 25.12 18.33
CA GLU A 58 29.86 25.63 16.97
C GLU A 58 28.37 25.59 16.55
N PRO A 59 27.88 26.62 15.83
CA PRO A 59 26.47 26.68 15.45
C PRO A 59 26.12 25.48 14.55
N VAL A 60 25.13 24.69 14.97
CA VAL A 60 24.57 23.60 14.18
C VAL A 60 23.90 24.19 12.93
N GLU A 61 24.41 23.86 11.74
CA GLU A 61 23.71 24.16 10.48
C GLU A 61 22.49 23.25 10.35
N TYR A 62 21.41 23.72 9.74
CA TYR A 62 20.19 22.94 9.52
C TYR A 62 19.86 22.89 8.02
N GLY A 63 19.41 21.73 7.56
CA GLY A 63 18.90 21.52 6.20
C GLY A 63 17.39 21.33 6.19
N THR A 64 16.76 21.50 5.03
CA THR A 64 15.32 21.26 4.81
C THR A 64 15.10 20.40 3.58
N VAL A 65 14.17 19.45 3.66
CA VAL A 65 13.65 18.68 2.51
C VAL A 65 12.13 18.68 2.57
N ARG A 66 11.48 18.92 1.42
CA ARG A 66 10.01 18.88 1.28
C ARG A 66 9.58 17.64 0.51
N PHE A 67 8.51 17.05 1.01
CA PHE A 67 7.90 15.83 0.51
C PHE A 67 6.45 16.12 0.14
N VAL A 68 5.96 15.48 -0.92
CA VAL A 68 4.53 15.33 -1.21
C VAL A 68 4.23 13.86 -1.47
N SER A 69 3.07 13.39 -1.05
CA SER A 69 2.53 12.08 -1.44
C SER A 69 1.10 12.25 -1.95
N GLN A 70 0.77 11.60 -3.07
CA GLN A 70 -0.53 11.69 -3.71
C GLN A 70 -0.91 10.37 -4.37
N ASN A 71 -2.02 9.76 -3.97
CA ASN A 71 -2.74 8.82 -4.83
C ASN A 71 -3.38 9.61 -5.98
N ILE A 72 -3.00 9.32 -7.24
CA ILE A 72 -3.43 10.11 -8.40
C ILE A 72 -4.61 9.50 -9.16
N LEU A 73 -5.24 8.43 -8.66
CA LEU A 73 -6.33 7.71 -9.32
C LEU A 73 -5.95 7.16 -10.71
N HIS A 74 -5.78 5.85 -10.82
CA HIS A 74 -5.48 5.20 -12.10
C HIS A 74 -6.68 5.25 -13.07
N GLY A 75 -7.90 5.42 -12.55
CA GLY A 75 -9.12 5.65 -13.34
C GLY A 75 -9.69 4.39 -14.02
N VAL A 76 -9.50 3.20 -13.44
CA VAL A 76 -9.98 1.92 -14.01
C VAL A 76 -11.46 1.71 -13.73
N GLY A 77 -11.97 2.26 -12.62
CA GLY A 77 -13.41 2.31 -12.35
C GLY A 77 -14.17 3.27 -13.25
N CYS A 78 -13.47 4.16 -13.96
CA CYS A 78 -14.08 5.18 -14.80
C CYS A 78 -14.62 4.59 -16.11
N SER A 79 -15.73 5.16 -16.60
CA SER A 79 -16.27 4.77 -17.91
C SER A 79 -15.23 4.96 -19.02
N LEU A 80 -15.19 4.07 -20.01
CA LEU A 80 -14.25 4.16 -21.14
C LEU A 80 -14.36 5.49 -21.90
N ALA A 81 -15.56 6.06 -21.99
CA ALA A 81 -15.81 7.34 -22.65
C ALA A 81 -15.21 8.56 -21.92
N SER A 82 -14.85 8.40 -20.65
CA SER A 82 -14.28 9.48 -19.82
C SER A 82 -12.77 9.63 -19.94
N ASP A 83 -12.09 8.77 -20.70
CA ASP A 83 -10.62 8.75 -20.78
C ASP A 83 -9.96 8.57 -19.39
N SER A 84 -10.33 7.50 -18.67
CA SER A 84 -9.84 7.22 -17.31
C SER A 84 -10.06 8.40 -16.35
N CYS A 85 -11.29 8.93 -16.37
CA CYS A 85 -11.66 10.16 -15.68
C CYS A 85 -10.76 11.35 -16.05
N ALA A 86 -10.60 11.66 -17.34
CA ALA A 86 -9.78 12.78 -17.83
C ALA A 86 -8.34 12.74 -17.28
N VAL A 87 -7.69 11.57 -17.37
CA VAL A 87 -6.36 11.35 -16.77
C VAL A 87 -5.32 12.36 -17.25
N THR A 88 -5.41 12.79 -18.51
CA THR A 88 -4.49 13.80 -19.09
C THR A 88 -4.61 15.13 -18.35
N GLU A 89 -5.84 15.63 -18.18
CA GLU A 89 -6.14 16.89 -17.50
C GLU A 89 -5.84 16.82 -16.01
N ARG A 90 -6.13 15.69 -15.36
CA ARG A 90 -5.84 15.46 -13.94
C ARG A 90 -4.34 15.48 -13.65
N VAL A 91 -3.54 14.78 -14.45
CA VAL A 91 -2.08 14.79 -14.32
C VAL A 91 -1.52 16.18 -14.56
N ALA A 92 -1.98 16.90 -15.59
CA ALA A 92 -1.55 18.27 -15.84
C ALA A 92 -1.86 19.20 -14.65
N LEU A 93 -3.08 19.12 -14.09
CA LEU A 93 -3.46 19.89 -12.90
C LEU A 93 -2.56 19.58 -11.69
N PHE A 94 -2.27 18.30 -11.43
CA PHE A 94 -1.37 17.90 -10.37
C PHE A 94 0.04 18.48 -10.55
N MET A 95 0.59 18.41 -11.76
CA MET A 95 1.92 18.95 -12.06
C MET A 95 1.97 20.48 -11.91
N ASP A 96 0.93 21.20 -12.33
CA ASP A 96 0.79 22.65 -12.10
C ASP A 96 0.72 22.99 -10.59
N GLN A 97 0.05 22.17 -9.79
CA GLN A 97 -0.01 22.33 -8.35
C GLN A 97 1.36 22.12 -7.69
N LEU A 98 2.17 21.17 -8.17
CA LEU A 98 3.56 20.99 -7.71
C LEU A 98 4.43 22.21 -8.04
N VAL A 99 4.31 22.76 -9.25
CA VAL A 99 5.00 24.01 -9.64
C VAL A 99 4.57 25.16 -8.73
N THR A 100 3.27 25.28 -8.46
CA THR A 100 2.71 26.32 -7.59
C THR A 100 3.19 26.18 -6.14
N ALA A 101 3.37 24.96 -5.65
CA ALA A 101 3.96 24.66 -4.35
C ALA A 101 5.49 24.85 -4.31
N GLY A 102 6.10 25.34 -5.40
CA GLY A 102 7.52 25.61 -5.48
C GLY A 102 8.35 24.35 -5.61
N CYS A 103 7.85 23.33 -6.30
CA CYS A 103 8.56 22.10 -6.65
C CYS A 103 9.20 21.38 -5.44
N PRO A 104 8.40 20.71 -4.57
CA PRO A 104 8.90 19.92 -3.46
C PRO A 104 10.00 18.94 -3.89
N GLU A 105 11.03 18.75 -3.08
CA GLU A 105 12.22 17.99 -3.48
C GLU A 105 11.96 16.50 -3.74
N LEU A 106 10.98 15.91 -3.05
CA LEU A 106 10.55 14.52 -3.22
C LEU A 106 9.02 14.46 -3.35
N VAL A 107 8.53 13.80 -4.38
CA VAL A 107 7.09 13.63 -4.61
C VAL A 107 6.82 12.17 -4.89
N SER A 108 5.98 11.50 -4.12
CA SER A 108 5.50 10.17 -4.46
C SER A 108 4.09 10.22 -5.05
N VAL A 109 3.88 9.32 -6.02
CA VAL A 109 2.61 9.11 -6.69
C VAL A 109 2.22 7.64 -6.51
N GLN A 110 1.01 7.39 -6.03
CA GLN A 110 0.37 6.07 -6.00
C GLN A 110 -0.72 5.99 -7.06
N GLU A 111 -1.18 4.78 -7.39
CA GLU A 111 -2.10 4.53 -8.50
C GLU A 111 -1.59 5.02 -9.86
N ALA A 112 -0.27 5.00 -10.06
CA ALA A 112 0.28 5.20 -11.39
C ALA A 112 0.14 3.92 -12.24
N ASN A 113 0.18 4.13 -13.54
CA ASN A 113 0.41 3.09 -14.55
C ASN A 113 1.32 3.70 -15.64
N GLU A 114 1.74 2.89 -16.62
CA GLU A 114 2.65 3.35 -17.68
C GLU A 114 2.15 4.63 -18.38
N ARG A 115 0.83 4.78 -18.58
CA ARG A 115 0.26 5.98 -19.20
C ARG A 115 0.42 7.21 -18.31
N ILE A 116 0.13 7.10 -17.01
CA ILE A 116 0.28 8.19 -16.05
C ILE A 116 1.76 8.58 -15.93
N VAL A 117 2.67 7.61 -15.90
CA VAL A 117 4.12 7.88 -15.89
C VAL A 117 4.52 8.69 -17.12
N GLY A 118 4.11 8.28 -18.32
CA GLY A 118 4.42 9.02 -19.55
C GLY A 118 3.85 10.45 -19.58
N LEU A 119 2.69 10.67 -18.96
CA LEU A 119 2.11 12.01 -18.80
C LEU A 119 2.91 12.85 -17.79
N ILE A 120 3.33 12.26 -16.66
CA ILE A 120 4.17 12.91 -15.66
C ILE A 120 5.53 13.30 -16.27
N GLU A 121 6.19 12.39 -17.00
CA GLU A 121 7.47 12.62 -17.65
C GLU A 121 7.40 13.79 -18.65
N ALA A 122 6.29 13.94 -19.36
CA ALA A 122 6.09 15.03 -20.31
C ALA A 122 6.07 16.41 -19.61
N GLU A 123 5.61 16.48 -18.37
CA GLU A 123 5.47 17.71 -17.58
C GLU A 123 6.60 17.94 -16.56
N ALA A 124 7.40 16.89 -16.26
CA ALA A 124 8.43 16.89 -15.22
C ALA A 124 9.48 18.02 -15.36
N ALA A 125 9.73 18.46 -16.60
CA ALA A 125 10.65 19.55 -16.89
C ALA A 125 10.24 20.89 -16.24
N GLY A 126 8.96 21.09 -15.90
CA GLY A 126 8.47 22.30 -15.23
C GLY A 126 9.11 22.54 -13.85
N CYS A 127 9.45 21.45 -13.15
CA CYS A 127 10.17 21.48 -11.87
C CYS A 127 11.61 20.96 -11.95
N GLY A 128 12.04 20.48 -13.12
CA GLY A 128 13.34 19.84 -13.28
C GLY A 128 13.42 18.50 -12.54
N TYR A 129 12.30 17.79 -12.43
CA TYR A 129 12.27 16.48 -11.79
C TYR A 129 12.94 15.41 -12.64
N GLU A 130 13.69 14.53 -11.97
CA GLU A 130 13.92 13.16 -12.40
C GLU A 130 12.68 12.32 -12.02
N VAL A 131 12.17 11.53 -12.96
CA VAL A 131 11.10 10.56 -12.70
C VAL A 131 11.74 9.20 -12.47
N VAL A 132 11.65 8.73 -11.23
CA VAL A 132 12.19 7.45 -10.78
C VAL A 132 11.07 6.43 -10.82
N TRP A 133 11.19 5.48 -11.76
CA TRP A 133 10.25 4.39 -12.00
C TRP A 133 11.03 3.17 -12.50
N ASP A 134 10.61 1.98 -12.12
CA ASP A 134 11.31 0.73 -12.43
C ASP A 134 10.89 0.10 -13.77
N GLY A 135 9.98 0.75 -14.49
CA GLY A 135 9.48 0.29 -15.80
C GLY A 135 8.38 -0.77 -15.72
N ASP A 136 7.86 -1.10 -14.54
CA ASP A 136 6.74 -2.05 -14.40
C ASP A 136 5.44 -1.40 -14.93
N PRO A 137 4.84 -1.94 -16.01
CA PRO A 137 3.70 -1.32 -16.68
C PRO A 137 2.35 -1.62 -16.00
N GLY A 138 2.34 -2.36 -14.89
CA GLY A 138 1.12 -2.71 -14.18
C GLY A 138 0.36 -1.50 -13.65
N LEU A 139 -0.85 -1.75 -13.14
CA LEU A 139 -1.61 -0.76 -12.39
C LEU A 139 -1.06 -0.60 -10.97
N ASP A 140 -1.56 0.43 -10.28
CA ASP A 140 -1.31 0.63 -8.85
C ASP A 140 0.19 0.71 -8.53
N ARG A 141 0.97 1.35 -9.41
CA ARG A 141 2.40 1.51 -9.23
C ARG A 141 2.73 2.76 -8.45
N GLU A 142 3.82 2.66 -7.70
CA GLU A 142 4.44 3.78 -7.06
C GLU A 142 5.52 4.40 -7.94
N VAL A 143 5.52 5.73 -8.02
CA VAL A 143 6.48 6.53 -8.78
C VAL A 143 7.01 7.62 -7.87
N VAL A 144 8.29 7.98 -8.00
CA VAL A 144 8.88 9.11 -7.28
C VAL A 144 9.40 10.13 -8.27
N LEU A 145 9.07 11.41 -8.05
CA LEU A 145 9.68 12.54 -8.74
C LEU A 145 10.63 13.22 -7.77
N THR A 146 11.82 13.60 -8.22
CA THR A 146 12.77 14.28 -7.35
C THR A 146 13.67 15.28 -8.06
N THR A 147 14.06 16.35 -7.36
CA THR A 147 15.12 17.28 -7.79
C THR A 147 16.47 16.97 -7.15
N LEU A 148 16.51 15.95 -6.27
CA LEU A 148 17.71 15.53 -5.55
C LEU A 148 18.45 14.44 -6.32
N GLU A 149 19.71 14.22 -5.96
CA GLU A 149 20.51 13.14 -6.55
C GLU A 149 20.00 11.78 -6.05
N VAL A 150 19.51 10.96 -6.97
CA VAL A 150 19.14 9.56 -6.70
C VAL A 150 20.40 8.73 -6.57
N VAL A 151 20.58 8.12 -5.40
CA VAL A 151 21.72 7.21 -5.15
C VAL A 151 21.31 5.74 -5.25
N GLY A 152 20.00 5.45 -5.17
CA GLY A 152 19.48 4.10 -5.39
C GLY A 152 17.97 4.08 -5.41
N ALA A 153 17.40 3.09 -6.11
CA ALA A 153 15.97 2.82 -6.08
C ALA A 153 15.72 1.31 -6.12
N GLN A 154 14.69 0.84 -5.43
CA GLN A 154 14.31 -0.56 -5.39
C GLN A 154 12.84 -0.72 -5.06
N ARG A 155 12.14 -1.56 -5.83
CA ARG A 155 10.77 -1.97 -5.52
C ARG A 155 10.78 -3.30 -4.78
N ARG A 156 9.83 -3.44 -3.86
CA ARG A 156 9.50 -4.70 -3.20
C ARG A 156 8.02 -4.98 -3.38
N VAL A 157 7.71 -6.12 -4.00
CA VAL A 157 6.36 -6.65 -4.09
C VAL A 157 5.92 -7.12 -2.70
N LEU A 158 4.73 -6.73 -2.27
CA LEU A 158 4.18 -7.08 -0.96
C LEU A 158 3.33 -8.36 -1.04
N ALA A 159 2.86 -8.83 0.11
CA ALA A 159 1.94 -9.95 0.23
C ALA A 159 0.75 -9.80 -0.73
N ASP A 160 0.29 -10.91 -1.29
CA ASP A 160 -0.68 -11.02 -2.40
C ASP A 160 -0.19 -10.54 -3.79
N ARG A 161 1.04 -10.02 -3.88
CA ARG A 161 1.71 -9.62 -5.13
C ARG A 161 1.00 -8.56 -5.97
N PHE A 162 -0.06 -7.96 -5.45
CA PHE A 162 -0.75 -6.87 -6.12
C PHE A 162 -0.15 -5.51 -5.75
N ARG A 163 0.09 -5.29 -4.45
CA ARG A 163 0.67 -4.07 -3.90
C ARG A 163 2.19 -4.14 -3.87
N SER A 164 2.82 -2.98 -3.91
CA SER A 164 4.26 -2.84 -3.74
C SER A 164 4.62 -1.71 -2.79
N THR A 165 5.89 -1.65 -2.43
CA THR A 165 6.52 -0.45 -1.93
C THR A 165 7.75 -0.15 -2.77
N TYR A 166 7.97 1.12 -3.06
CA TYR A 166 9.10 1.59 -3.84
C TYR A 166 9.95 2.53 -3.01
N LEU A 167 11.19 2.10 -2.76
CA LEU A 167 12.19 2.88 -2.05
C LEU A 167 13.00 3.67 -3.06
N VAL A 168 13.12 4.97 -2.83
CA VAL A 168 14.08 5.84 -3.51
C VAL A 168 14.97 6.50 -2.46
N ARG A 169 16.27 6.23 -2.57
CA ARG A 169 17.30 6.83 -1.74
C ARG A 169 17.88 8.03 -2.45
N VAL A 170 17.96 9.15 -1.73
CA VAL A 170 18.55 10.38 -2.26
C VAL A 170 19.59 10.99 -1.33
N ALA A 171 20.55 11.70 -1.91
CA ALA A 171 21.41 12.62 -1.18
C ALA A 171 20.72 13.99 -1.03
N SER A 172 20.69 14.53 0.19
CA SER A 172 19.93 15.75 0.49
C SER A 172 20.66 16.68 1.48
N PRO A 173 20.18 17.93 1.66
CA PRO A 173 20.71 18.84 2.68
C PRO A 173 20.61 18.35 4.14
N ILE A 174 19.76 17.34 4.41
CA ILE A 174 19.64 16.71 5.74
C ILE A 174 20.38 15.37 5.83
N GLY A 175 21.24 15.07 4.85
CA GLY A 175 21.95 13.80 4.71
C GLY A 175 21.20 12.83 3.78
N VAL A 176 21.41 11.53 3.99
CA VAL A 176 20.72 10.49 3.21
C VAL A 176 19.28 10.35 3.66
N VAL A 177 18.36 10.34 2.69
CA VAL A 177 16.94 10.09 2.90
C VAL A 177 16.54 8.83 2.15
N ASP A 178 15.96 7.87 2.87
CA ASP A 178 15.22 6.75 2.30
C ASP A 178 13.75 7.11 2.24
N PHE A 179 13.22 7.34 1.04
CA PHE A 179 11.79 7.61 0.83
C PHE A 179 11.10 6.38 0.28
N LEU A 180 10.27 5.73 1.10
CA LEU A 180 9.45 4.59 0.72
C LEU A 180 8.05 5.09 0.39
N THR A 181 7.61 4.90 -0.84
CA THR A 181 6.22 5.09 -1.24
C THR A 181 5.50 3.74 -1.31
N THR A 182 4.23 3.68 -0.93
CA THR A 182 3.43 2.44 -0.99
C THR A 182 1.94 2.73 -1.13
N HIS A 183 1.21 1.84 -1.78
CA HIS A 183 -0.24 1.76 -1.74
C HIS A 183 -0.64 0.44 -1.07
N LEU A 184 -1.14 0.47 0.17
CA LEU A 184 -1.53 -0.76 0.89
C LEU A 184 -2.91 -1.25 0.43
N ALA A 185 -3.24 -2.51 0.73
CA ALA A 185 -4.54 -3.10 0.40
C ALA A 185 -5.71 -2.25 0.91
N SER A 186 -6.66 -1.98 0.03
CA SER A 186 -7.83 -1.16 0.28
C SER A 186 -8.97 -2.00 0.85
N GLY A 187 -10.16 -1.41 1.02
CA GLY A 187 -11.34 -2.18 1.41
C GLY A 187 -11.73 -3.29 0.41
N SER A 188 -11.36 -3.17 -0.87
CA SER A 188 -11.73 -4.15 -1.90
C SER A 188 -10.82 -5.36 -1.97
N ASP A 189 -9.54 -5.23 -1.58
CA ASP A 189 -8.55 -6.31 -1.65
C ASP A 189 -7.99 -6.73 -0.28
N ASP A 190 -8.31 -6.01 0.80
CA ASP A 190 -7.93 -6.46 2.15
C ASP A 190 -8.78 -7.64 2.61
N ARG A 191 -8.08 -8.70 3.01
CA ARG A 191 -8.65 -9.99 3.38
C ARG A 191 -7.91 -10.58 4.56
N ALA A 192 -8.54 -11.54 5.23
CA ALA A 192 -7.88 -12.28 6.30
C ALA A 192 -6.61 -12.96 5.76
N CYS A 193 -5.54 -12.89 6.53
CA CYS A 193 -4.29 -13.56 6.19
C CYS A 193 -4.41 -15.09 6.24
N SER A 194 -3.49 -15.75 5.55
CA SER A 194 -3.16 -17.17 5.73
C SER A 194 -1.64 -17.30 5.73
N VAL A 195 -1.12 -18.48 6.08
CA VAL A 195 0.34 -18.73 6.06
C VAL A 195 0.91 -18.59 4.65
N GLU A 196 0.12 -18.94 3.63
CA GLU A 196 0.48 -18.86 2.23
C GLU A 196 0.39 -17.43 1.70
N LEU A 197 -0.69 -16.70 2.05
CA LEU A 197 -0.91 -15.33 1.58
C LEU A 197 0.01 -14.32 2.28
N CYS A 198 0.21 -14.52 3.58
CA CYS A 198 0.91 -13.61 4.48
C CYS A 198 2.04 -14.38 5.22
N PRO A 199 3.16 -14.68 4.53
CA PRO A 199 4.29 -15.32 5.17
C PRO A 199 4.93 -14.40 6.24
N PRO A 200 5.79 -14.94 7.12
CA PRO A 200 6.59 -14.12 8.04
C PRO A 200 7.23 -12.91 7.32
N PRO A 201 7.24 -11.71 7.94
CA PRO A 201 6.98 -11.42 9.35
C PRO A 201 5.49 -11.23 9.72
N CYS A 202 4.57 -11.59 8.84
CA CYS A 202 3.15 -11.33 9.05
C CYS A 202 2.51 -12.23 10.12
N ASP A 203 1.48 -11.68 10.78
CA ASP A 203 0.59 -12.45 11.65
C ASP A 203 -0.48 -13.12 10.78
N PRO A 204 -0.54 -14.46 10.71
CA PRO A 204 -1.54 -15.16 9.91
C PRO A 204 -2.98 -14.96 10.42
N ALA A 205 -3.17 -14.46 11.66
CA ALA A 205 -4.49 -14.08 12.17
C ALA A 205 -4.88 -12.63 11.87
N GLY A 206 -3.97 -11.85 11.25
CA GLY A 206 -4.19 -10.45 10.89
C GLY A 206 -4.90 -10.25 9.54
N SER A 207 -4.92 -9.00 9.08
CA SER A 207 -5.35 -8.65 7.73
C SER A 207 -4.15 -8.56 6.78
N LEU A 208 -4.41 -8.74 5.48
CA LEU A 208 -3.44 -8.56 4.42
C LEU A 208 -2.81 -7.17 4.48
N ARG A 209 -3.61 -6.12 4.65
CA ARG A 209 -3.12 -4.73 4.79
C ARG A 209 -2.15 -4.56 5.95
N THR A 210 -2.45 -5.13 7.12
CA THR A 210 -1.57 -5.07 8.28
C THR A 210 -0.29 -5.90 8.05
N CYS A 211 -0.38 -7.01 7.30
CA CYS A 211 0.79 -7.78 6.87
C CYS A 211 1.70 -6.94 5.96
N GLN A 212 1.13 -6.30 4.95
CA GLN A 212 1.85 -5.43 4.02
C GLN A 212 2.55 -4.27 4.75
N ALA A 213 1.89 -3.61 5.72
CA ALA A 213 2.54 -2.60 6.56
C ALA A 213 3.77 -3.13 7.31
N ARG A 214 3.74 -4.37 7.81
CA ARG A 214 4.92 -5.01 8.45
C ARG A 214 6.04 -5.26 7.46
N GLN A 215 5.74 -5.67 6.24
CA GLN A 215 6.73 -5.87 5.18
C GLN A 215 7.36 -4.54 4.75
N VAL A 216 6.59 -3.45 4.67
CA VAL A 216 7.12 -2.10 4.43
C VAL A 216 8.07 -1.68 5.56
N LEU A 217 7.68 -1.89 6.82
CA LEU A 217 8.53 -1.58 7.97
C LEU A 217 9.82 -2.43 7.98
N GLU A 218 9.74 -3.71 7.64
CA GLU A 218 10.92 -4.57 7.50
C GLU A 218 11.85 -4.06 6.40
N PHE A 219 11.32 -3.71 5.23
CA PHE A 219 12.11 -3.14 4.15
C PHE A 219 12.77 -1.83 4.54
N ALA A 220 12.04 -0.94 5.21
CA ALA A 220 12.57 0.30 5.75
C ALA A 220 13.76 0.05 6.71
N ARG A 221 13.66 -0.96 7.58
CA ARG A 221 14.73 -1.33 8.53
C ARG A 221 15.95 -1.93 7.85
N GLU A 222 15.75 -2.77 6.83
CA GLU A 222 16.83 -3.36 6.05
C GLU A 222 17.59 -2.32 5.24
N ALA A 223 16.88 -1.33 4.72
CA ALA A 223 17.48 -0.25 3.96
C ALA A 223 18.16 0.79 4.85
N ALA A 224 17.61 1.08 6.03
CA ALA A 224 18.00 2.21 6.88
C ALA A 224 19.53 2.38 7.02
N VAL A 225 20.00 3.59 6.70
CA VAL A 225 21.39 4.00 6.88
C VAL A 225 21.58 4.63 8.27
N PRO A 226 22.68 4.31 9.00
CA PRO A 226 23.00 4.98 10.26
C PRO A 226 23.03 6.51 10.12
N GLY A 227 22.27 7.22 10.95
CA GLY A 227 22.13 8.67 10.90
C GLY A 227 21.33 9.19 9.70
N GLY A 228 20.78 8.32 8.85
CA GLY A 228 19.85 8.68 7.78
C GLY A 228 18.45 8.99 8.30
N VAL A 229 17.65 9.58 7.42
CA VAL A 229 16.22 9.81 7.64
C VAL A 229 15.43 8.81 6.80
N THR A 230 14.43 8.18 7.39
CA THR A 230 13.48 7.32 6.67
C THR A 230 12.12 7.98 6.66
N VAL A 231 11.50 8.07 5.49
CA VAL A 231 10.13 8.55 5.30
C VAL A 231 9.32 7.46 4.61
N VAL A 232 8.18 7.10 5.20
CA VAL A 232 7.18 6.23 4.58
C VAL A 232 5.99 7.10 4.18
N GLY A 233 5.70 7.19 2.90
CA GLY A 233 4.59 7.96 2.35
C GLY A 233 3.65 7.13 1.50
N GLY A 234 2.39 7.54 1.40
CA GLY A 234 1.44 6.94 0.47
C GLY A 234 0.04 6.77 1.03
N ASP A 235 -0.79 6.11 0.23
CA ASP A 235 -2.12 5.66 0.62
C ASP A 235 -2.00 4.36 1.42
N LEU A 236 -2.07 4.48 2.74
CA LEU A 236 -2.00 3.34 3.65
C LEU A 236 -3.36 2.66 3.83
N ASN A 237 -4.41 3.21 3.20
CA ASN A 237 -5.77 2.72 3.17
C ASN A 237 -6.43 2.54 4.55
N ASP A 238 -5.81 2.97 5.65
CA ASP A 238 -6.30 2.76 7.00
C ASP A 238 -6.24 4.05 7.81
N ILE A 239 -7.02 4.13 8.88
CA ILE A 239 -7.12 5.32 9.72
C ILE A 239 -6.16 5.26 10.91
N ALA A 240 -5.90 6.41 11.54
CA ALA A 240 -5.10 6.50 12.76
C ALA A 240 -5.67 5.60 13.87
N GLY A 241 -4.78 4.95 14.64
CA GLY A 241 -5.15 4.00 15.70
C GLY A 241 -5.60 2.60 15.22
N SER A 242 -5.62 2.34 13.91
CA SER A 242 -5.84 1.00 13.37
C SER A 242 -4.66 0.05 13.64
N PRO A 243 -4.86 -1.28 13.55
CA PRO A 243 -3.76 -2.24 13.62
C PRO A 243 -2.66 -2.00 12.58
N THR A 244 -3.03 -1.52 11.38
CA THR A 244 -2.09 -1.16 10.31
C THR A 244 -1.19 -0.02 10.74
N MET A 245 -1.76 1.07 11.26
CA MET A 245 -1.00 2.25 11.70
C MET A 245 -0.17 1.96 12.96
N ALA A 246 -0.66 1.11 13.85
CA ALA A 246 0.07 0.67 15.04
C ALA A 246 1.42 -0.01 14.72
N VAL A 247 1.60 -0.58 13.52
CA VAL A 247 2.89 -1.12 13.06
C VAL A 247 3.96 -0.03 13.01
N PHE A 248 3.64 1.12 12.43
CA PHE A 248 4.58 2.23 12.28
C PHE A 248 4.76 2.99 13.60
N GLU A 249 3.66 3.24 14.33
CA GLU A 249 3.70 3.87 15.65
C GLU A 249 4.56 3.06 16.63
N GLY A 250 4.41 1.73 16.65
CA GLY A 250 5.22 0.83 17.46
C GLY A 250 6.71 0.83 17.09
N ALA A 251 7.05 1.29 15.89
CA ALA A 251 8.42 1.53 15.43
C ALA A 251 8.88 2.98 15.59
N SER A 252 8.13 3.80 16.33
CA SER A 252 8.44 5.21 16.62
C SER A 252 8.45 6.13 15.39
N PHE A 253 7.79 5.74 14.30
CA PHE A 253 7.53 6.67 13.21
C PHE A 253 6.61 7.79 13.70
N VAL A 254 6.91 9.01 13.27
CA VAL A 254 6.16 10.21 13.60
C VAL A 254 5.22 10.54 12.45
N ASP A 255 3.92 10.67 12.75
CA ASP A 255 2.93 11.22 11.82
C ASP A 255 3.17 12.72 11.65
N SER A 256 3.65 13.13 10.47
CA SER A 256 4.02 14.53 10.20
C SER A 256 2.84 15.49 10.29
N HIS A 257 1.64 15.07 9.90
CA HIS A 257 0.44 15.90 9.92
C HIS A 257 0.08 16.27 11.36
N LEU A 258 0.03 15.28 12.25
CA LEU A 258 -0.25 15.49 13.66
C LEU A 258 0.91 16.22 14.37
N ALA A 259 2.16 15.91 14.03
CA ALA A 259 3.33 16.59 14.58
C ALA A 259 3.35 18.10 14.25
N ALA A 260 2.77 18.49 13.12
CA ALA A 260 2.62 19.89 12.72
C ALA A 260 1.46 20.61 13.45
N GLY A 261 0.73 19.90 14.31
CA GLY A 261 -0.39 20.44 15.08
C GLY A 261 -1.72 20.48 14.32
N HIS A 262 -1.80 19.81 13.17
CA HIS A 262 -3.06 19.69 12.43
C HIS A 262 -4.00 18.68 13.10
N PRO A 263 -5.32 18.91 13.05
CA PRO A 263 -6.28 17.97 13.62
C PRO A 263 -6.37 16.70 12.76
N GLU A 264 -6.78 15.61 13.41
CA GLU A 264 -7.25 14.41 12.73
C GLU A 264 -8.48 14.72 11.85
N CYS A 265 -8.77 13.85 10.87
CA CYS A 265 -9.90 14.01 9.96
C CYS A 265 -11.24 14.19 10.68
N ASP A 266 -11.91 15.30 10.39
CA ASP A 266 -13.31 15.55 10.74
C ASP A 266 -14.21 15.21 9.55
N THR A 267 -14.81 14.02 9.59
CA THR A 267 -15.71 13.50 8.55
C THR A 267 -16.89 14.44 8.20
N ALA A 268 -17.30 15.34 9.11
CA ALA A 268 -18.42 16.24 8.89
C ALA A 268 -18.02 17.48 8.07
N THR A 269 -16.77 17.92 8.18
CA THR A 269 -16.26 19.13 7.53
C THR A 269 -15.26 18.83 6.42
N GLY A 270 -14.71 17.62 6.38
CA GLY A 270 -13.60 17.22 5.51
C GLY A 270 -12.24 17.77 5.95
N ALA A 271 -12.18 18.52 7.05
CA ALA A 271 -10.93 19.09 7.55
C ALA A 271 -9.97 17.97 7.98
N GLY A 272 -8.74 18.00 7.47
CA GLY A 272 -7.72 16.98 7.77
C GLY A 272 -7.92 15.63 7.06
N CYS A 273 -8.93 15.49 6.20
CA CYS A 273 -9.21 14.25 5.48
C CYS A 273 -8.49 14.23 4.12
N THR A 274 -8.08 13.04 3.66
CA THR A 274 -7.34 12.83 2.42
C THR A 274 -8.10 12.00 1.38
N ALA A 275 -9.13 11.24 1.76
CA ALA A 275 -9.89 10.38 0.84
C ALA A 275 -11.40 10.39 1.12
N GLY A 276 -12.22 10.00 0.13
CA GLY A 276 -13.68 9.91 0.25
C GLY A 276 -14.51 10.56 -0.86
N ARG A 277 -13.89 11.15 -1.89
CA ARG A 277 -14.56 11.50 -3.15
C ARG A 277 -14.88 10.25 -3.97
N ASP A 278 -15.82 10.37 -4.90
CA ASP A 278 -16.12 9.35 -5.92
C ASP A 278 -14.93 9.15 -6.88
N ASP A 279 -14.54 7.88 -7.05
CA ASP A 279 -13.42 7.41 -7.86
C ASP A 279 -13.87 6.81 -9.20
N ALA A 280 -15.18 6.64 -9.40
CA ALA A 280 -15.76 6.07 -10.62
C ALA A 280 -16.19 7.14 -11.64
N THR A 281 -16.31 8.40 -11.22
CA THR A 281 -16.75 9.50 -12.08
C THR A 281 -16.00 10.80 -11.81
N LEU A 282 -16.11 11.75 -12.74
CA LEU A 282 -15.55 13.10 -12.59
C LEU A 282 -16.39 14.02 -11.68
N ALA A 283 -17.54 13.56 -11.16
CA ALA A 283 -18.50 14.44 -10.50
C ALA A 283 -17.88 15.16 -9.28
N ASP A 284 -17.22 14.42 -8.40
CA ASP A 284 -16.59 14.99 -7.20
C ASP A 284 -15.29 15.74 -7.51
N MET A 285 -14.50 15.27 -8.48
CA MET A 285 -13.27 15.97 -8.90
C MET A 285 -13.56 17.31 -9.61
N ALA A 286 -14.73 17.46 -10.24
CA ALA A 286 -15.19 18.71 -10.86
C ALA A 286 -15.95 19.64 -9.91
N ASP A 287 -16.44 19.14 -8.77
CA ASP A 287 -17.19 19.94 -7.79
C ASP A 287 -16.24 20.57 -6.76
N PRO A 288 -16.03 21.90 -6.77
CA PRO A 288 -15.18 22.57 -5.79
C PRO A 288 -15.71 22.49 -4.34
N ALA A 289 -16.96 22.07 -4.14
CA ALA A 289 -17.53 21.82 -2.82
C ALA A 289 -17.37 20.36 -2.34
N SER A 290 -16.80 19.47 -3.15
CA SER A 290 -16.64 18.06 -2.79
C SER A 290 -15.61 17.88 -1.68
N LEU A 291 -15.96 17.07 -0.68
CA LEU A 291 -15.21 16.91 0.56
C LEU A 291 -14.66 15.49 0.68
N GLN A 292 -13.47 15.41 1.25
CA GLN A 292 -12.92 14.15 1.78
C GLN A 292 -13.62 13.77 3.09
N ARG A 293 -13.52 12.50 3.48
CA ARG A 293 -14.21 11.93 4.65
C ARG A 293 -13.34 11.04 5.53
N ARG A 294 -12.15 10.66 5.09
CA ARG A 294 -11.20 9.84 5.86
C ARG A 294 -9.80 10.37 5.65
N ARG A 295 -8.90 10.20 6.61
CA ARG A 295 -7.46 10.36 6.40
C ARG A 295 -6.83 8.99 6.32
N ILE A 296 -6.34 8.64 5.15
CA ILE A 296 -5.69 7.36 4.84
C ILE A 296 -4.35 7.54 4.12
N ASP A 297 -4.02 8.77 3.72
CA ASP A 297 -2.74 9.14 3.11
C ASP A 297 -1.84 9.75 4.19
N TYR A 298 -0.59 9.30 4.23
CA TYR A 298 0.35 9.67 5.30
C TYR A 298 1.74 10.01 4.75
N LEU A 299 2.46 10.83 5.51
CA LEU A 299 3.91 10.98 5.45
C LEU A 299 4.43 10.77 6.87
N LEU A 300 4.97 9.57 7.13
CA LEU A 300 5.51 9.16 8.41
C LEU A 300 7.04 9.24 8.35
N PHE A 301 7.70 9.79 9.36
CA PHE A 301 9.17 9.87 9.36
C PHE A 301 9.82 9.28 10.62
N LEU A 302 11.04 8.76 10.45
CA LEU A 302 11.90 8.24 11.50
C LEU A 302 13.33 8.76 11.27
N ALA A 303 13.92 9.39 12.28
CA ALA A 303 15.26 9.99 12.20
C ALA A 303 16.05 9.72 13.49
N PRO A 304 16.51 8.47 13.70
CA PRO A 304 17.09 8.07 14.97
C PRO A 304 18.43 8.77 15.23
N GLY A 305 18.53 9.46 16.37
CA GLY A 305 19.75 10.18 16.77
C GLY A 305 19.98 11.50 16.03
N ARG A 306 18.96 12.03 15.34
CA ARG A 306 18.99 13.31 14.63
C ARG A 306 18.04 14.31 15.29
N ASP A 307 18.35 15.59 15.18
CA ASP A 307 17.47 16.66 15.64
C ASP A 307 16.59 17.11 14.46
N CYS A 308 15.48 16.40 14.27
CA CYS A 308 14.54 16.66 13.19
C CYS A 308 13.19 17.17 13.71
N ALA A 309 12.63 18.16 13.03
CA ALA A 309 11.32 18.72 13.31
C ALA A 309 10.55 19.02 12.02
N VAL A 310 9.23 18.94 12.10
CA VAL A 310 8.35 19.42 11.02
C VAL A 310 8.35 20.95 11.00
N ALA A 311 8.36 21.52 9.79
CA ALA A 311 8.34 22.95 9.56
C ALA A 311 7.07 23.39 8.83
N GLY A 312 6.95 24.71 8.61
CA GLY A 312 5.85 25.30 7.86
C GLY A 312 5.75 24.71 6.45
N GLY A 313 4.52 24.49 5.98
CA GLY A 313 4.23 23.79 4.73
C GLY A 313 3.89 22.30 4.90
N THR A 314 4.09 21.73 6.09
CA THR A 314 3.56 20.40 6.46
C THR A 314 2.03 20.46 6.61
N GLY A 315 1.30 19.47 6.11
CA GLY A 315 -0.16 19.38 6.17
C GLY A 315 -0.77 18.74 4.93
N LEU A 316 -1.98 19.15 4.55
CA LEU A 316 -2.60 18.70 3.29
C LEU A 316 -1.97 19.45 2.10
N PHE A 317 -1.67 18.69 1.05
CA PHE A 317 -1.37 19.21 -0.29
C PHE A 317 -2.66 19.29 -1.09
N ASN A 318 -2.76 20.21 -2.07
CA ASN A 318 -3.89 20.39 -3.00
C ASN A 318 -5.33 20.28 -2.43
N ALA A 319 -5.53 20.58 -1.14
CA ALA A 319 -6.84 20.53 -0.49
C ALA A 319 -7.82 21.60 -0.97
N GLU A 320 -7.29 22.72 -1.48
CA GLU A 320 -8.09 23.82 -2.02
C GLU A 320 -8.45 23.55 -3.49
N PRO A 321 -9.70 23.81 -3.90
CA PRO A 321 -10.13 23.57 -5.27
C PRO A 321 -9.40 24.50 -6.24
N ALA A 322 -8.91 23.91 -7.33
CA ALA A 322 -8.35 24.64 -8.44
C ALA A 322 -9.44 25.38 -9.24
N PRO A 323 -9.11 26.52 -9.86
CA PRO A 323 -10.01 27.14 -10.83
C PRO A 323 -9.99 26.34 -12.14
N GLY A 324 -11.15 25.93 -12.65
CA GLY A 324 -11.22 25.24 -13.93
C GLY A 324 -12.40 24.29 -14.06
N GLU A 325 -12.31 23.38 -15.03
CA GLU A 325 -13.27 22.28 -15.20
C GLU A 325 -13.04 21.17 -14.16
N LEU A 326 -11.79 20.98 -13.72
CA LEU A 326 -11.44 20.11 -12.61
C LEU A 326 -11.03 20.96 -11.40
N ALA A 327 -11.69 20.72 -10.27
CA ALA A 327 -11.35 21.32 -8.99
C ALA A 327 -10.20 20.57 -8.31
N PHE A 328 -10.14 19.25 -8.49
CA PHE A 328 -9.14 18.39 -7.87
C PHE A 328 -8.52 17.44 -8.90
N PRO A 329 -7.21 17.12 -8.80
CA PRO A 329 -6.57 16.20 -9.73
C PRO A 329 -6.87 14.72 -9.42
N SER A 330 -7.39 14.44 -8.21
CA SER A 330 -7.75 13.09 -7.79
C SER A 330 -8.96 13.13 -6.85
N ASP A 331 -9.56 11.96 -6.72
CA ASP A 331 -10.43 11.58 -5.61
C ASP A 331 -9.73 11.62 -4.24
N HIS A 332 -8.39 11.65 -4.21
CA HIS A 332 -7.56 11.90 -3.03
C HIS A 332 -7.05 13.35 -2.96
N THR A 333 -6.84 13.82 -1.73
CA THR A 333 -6.12 15.05 -1.38
C THR A 333 -4.75 14.63 -0.86
N GLY A 334 -3.69 15.17 -1.46
CA GLY A 334 -2.33 14.78 -1.10
C GLY A 334 -1.93 15.23 0.30
N VAL A 335 -0.76 14.77 0.74
CA VAL A 335 -0.12 15.19 1.99
C VAL A 335 1.26 15.79 1.69
N ALA A 336 1.64 16.80 2.45
CA ALA A 336 2.93 17.47 2.35
C ALA A 336 3.68 17.44 3.70
N LEU A 337 4.99 17.30 3.64
CA LEU A 337 5.89 17.40 4.79
C LEU A 337 7.05 18.33 4.43
N ALA A 338 7.34 19.31 5.29
CA ALA A 338 8.62 20.02 5.28
C ALA A 338 9.40 19.55 6.51
N LEU A 339 10.49 18.80 6.30
CA LEU A 339 11.31 18.27 7.37
C LEU A 339 12.60 19.08 7.48
N VAL A 340 12.88 19.60 8.67
CA VAL A 340 14.12 20.31 9.01
C VAL A 340 14.91 19.44 9.95
N CYS A 341 16.19 19.20 9.65
CA CYS A 341 17.09 18.47 10.53
C CYS A 341 18.43 19.19 10.65
N ASP A 342 19.18 18.90 11.72
CA ASP A 342 20.60 19.21 11.79
C ASP A 342 21.29 18.77 10.49
N ALA A 343 22.16 19.59 9.92
CA ALA A 343 22.81 19.30 8.66
C ALA A 343 23.78 18.13 8.86
N ALA A 344 23.64 17.09 8.06
CA ALA A 344 24.61 16.01 7.99
C ALA A 344 25.41 16.17 6.70
N ALA A 345 26.73 16.14 6.82
CA ALA A 345 27.57 15.99 5.63
C ALA A 345 27.11 14.73 4.89
N VAL A 346 26.83 14.88 3.59
CA VAL A 346 26.60 13.73 2.72
C VAL A 346 27.91 12.96 2.71
N ASP A 347 27.99 11.88 3.49
CA ASP A 347 29.14 10.99 3.43
C ASP A 347 29.13 10.36 2.04
N PRO A 348 30.12 10.60 1.16
CA PRO A 348 30.17 9.97 -0.15
C PRO A 348 30.14 8.43 -0.04
N ALA A 349 30.58 7.85 1.08
CA ALA A 349 30.45 6.41 1.33
C ALA A 349 28.99 5.95 1.49
N ALA A 350 28.07 6.84 1.88
CA ALA A 350 26.64 6.53 1.96
C ALA A 350 26.00 6.39 0.57
N SER A 351 26.61 6.98 -0.48
CA SER A 351 26.22 6.76 -1.89
C SER A 351 26.67 5.38 -2.40
N ASP A 352 27.63 4.74 -1.73
CA ASP A 352 28.10 3.38 -2.02
C ASP A 352 27.36 2.31 -1.20
N LEU A 353 26.45 2.69 -0.30
CA LEU A 353 25.65 1.74 0.48
C LEU A 353 24.62 1.08 -0.43
N ALA A 354 24.93 -0.16 -0.83
CA ALA A 354 24.02 -1.01 -1.57
C ALA A 354 22.67 -1.10 -0.84
N LEU A 355 21.59 -0.93 -1.59
CA LEU A 355 20.26 -1.31 -1.14
C LEU A 355 20.26 -2.80 -0.78
N PRO A 356 19.40 -3.23 0.17
CA PRO A 356 19.31 -4.64 0.50
C PRO A 356 19.08 -5.45 -0.76
N GLY A 357 19.73 -6.61 -0.85
CA GLY A 357 19.50 -7.54 -1.97
C GLY A 357 18.00 -7.77 -2.11
N GLU A 358 17.52 -7.77 -3.35
CA GLU A 358 16.14 -8.17 -3.60
C GLU A 358 15.94 -9.53 -2.92
N PRO A 359 14.88 -9.72 -2.12
CA PRO A 359 14.61 -11.03 -1.56
C PRO A 359 14.64 -12.03 -2.71
N GLU A 360 15.34 -13.15 -2.53
CA GLU A 360 15.41 -14.16 -3.59
C GLU A 360 13.99 -14.39 -4.09
N PRO A 361 13.74 -14.24 -5.41
CA PRO A 361 12.42 -14.48 -5.94
C PRO A 361 12.00 -15.84 -5.40
N PRO A 362 10.76 -15.98 -4.88
CA PRO A 362 10.30 -17.24 -4.34
C PRO A 362 10.67 -18.31 -5.34
N VAL A 363 11.47 -19.29 -4.90
CA VAL A 363 12.13 -20.29 -5.75
C VAL A 363 11.19 -20.63 -6.89
N GLU A 364 11.55 -20.24 -8.13
CA GLU A 364 10.82 -20.62 -9.33
C GLU A 364 10.39 -22.07 -9.13
N PRO A 365 9.09 -22.36 -9.12
CA PRO A 365 8.61 -23.64 -8.62
C PRO A 365 9.41 -24.72 -9.32
N GLY A 366 9.93 -25.68 -8.55
CA GLY A 366 10.65 -26.83 -9.07
C GLY A 366 9.79 -27.76 -9.94
N GLY A 367 8.69 -27.24 -10.50
CA GLY A 367 7.86 -27.87 -11.49
C GLY A 367 8.66 -28.15 -12.76
N GLN A 368 8.32 -29.25 -13.39
CA GLN A 368 9.00 -29.63 -14.62
C GLN A 368 8.50 -28.78 -15.78
N PRO A 369 9.36 -28.45 -16.76
CA PRO A 369 8.91 -27.84 -18.01
C PRO A 369 7.77 -28.66 -18.61
N VAL A 370 6.74 -27.97 -19.08
CA VAL A 370 5.56 -28.60 -19.67
C VAL A 370 5.79 -28.82 -21.16
N ASP A 371 5.29 -29.93 -21.72
CA ASP A 371 5.34 -30.13 -23.16
C ASP A 371 4.47 -29.10 -23.89
N SER A 372 4.81 -28.79 -25.14
CA SER A 372 4.17 -27.71 -25.90
C SER A 372 2.67 -27.90 -26.12
N VAL A 373 2.20 -29.16 -26.19
CA VAL A 373 0.77 -29.45 -26.38
C VAL A 373 0.00 -29.12 -25.11
N THR A 374 0.54 -29.53 -23.96
CA THR A 374 -0.05 -29.18 -22.67
C THR A 374 0.00 -27.69 -22.40
N ALA A 375 1.12 -27.02 -22.68
CA ALA A 375 1.25 -25.57 -22.53
C ALA A 375 0.17 -24.84 -23.36
N GLN A 376 0.00 -25.20 -24.64
CA GLN A 376 -1.05 -24.63 -25.49
C GLN A 376 -2.47 -24.85 -24.94
N ALA A 377 -2.76 -26.03 -24.38
CA ALA A 377 -4.06 -26.32 -23.81
C ALA A 377 -4.35 -25.48 -22.55
N ILE A 378 -3.37 -25.31 -21.67
CA ILE A 378 -3.47 -24.47 -20.48
C ILE A 378 -3.63 -23.00 -20.88
N THR A 379 -2.77 -22.49 -21.79
CA THR A 379 -2.86 -21.13 -22.30
C THR A 379 -4.24 -20.84 -22.88
N ALA A 380 -4.76 -21.73 -23.73
CA ALA A 380 -6.08 -21.56 -24.32
C ALA A 380 -7.21 -21.51 -23.27
N ALA A 381 -7.14 -22.34 -22.22
CA ALA A 381 -8.14 -22.33 -21.14
C ALA A 381 -8.14 -20.98 -20.40
N PHE A 382 -6.96 -20.46 -20.03
CA PHE A 382 -6.81 -19.17 -19.37
C PHE A 382 -7.27 -18.02 -20.26
N GLU A 383 -6.79 -17.95 -21.50
CA GLU A 383 -7.13 -16.88 -22.44
C GLU A 383 -8.65 -16.83 -22.73
N VAL A 384 -9.29 -17.99 -22.94
CA VAL A 384 -10.75 -18.04 -23.17
C VAL A 384 -11.53 -17.67 -21.91
N PHE A 385 -11.10 -18.10 -20.72
CA PHE A 385 -11.77 -17.73 -19.47
C PHE A 385 -11.77 -16.19 -19.26
N PHE A 386 -10.60 -15.57 -19.45
CA PHE A 386 -10.40 -14.14 -19.22
C PHE A 386 -10.83 -13.23 -20.37
N ASP A 387 -11.06 -13.76 -21.58
CA ASP A 387 -11.48 -12.94 -22.72
C ASP A 387 -12.92 -12.46 -22.57
N GLY A 388 -13.04 -11.22 -22.09
CA GLY A 388 -14.29 -10.49 -21.95
C GLY A 388 -15.06 -10.27 -23.24
N SER A 389 -14.41 -10.34 -24.40
CA SER A 389 -15.09 -10.15 -25.69
C SER A 389 -15.86 -11.38 -26.17
N ILE A 390 -15.66 -12.52 -25.52
CA ILE A 390 -16.43 -13.73 -25.81
C ILE A 390 -17.84 -13.55 -25.23
N ALA A 391 -18.80 -13.28 -26.12
CA ALA A 391 -20.21 -13.08 -25.77
C ALA A 391 -20.90 -14.35 -25.22
N ASP A 392 -20.39 -15.54 -25.56
CA ASP A 392 -20.86 -16.80 -25.01
C ASP A 392 -20.23 -17.04 -23.63
N ILE A 393 -20.90 -16.53 -22.59
CA ILE A 393 -20.46 -16.67 -21.19
C ILE A 393 -20.25 -18.14 -20.82
N GLU A 394 -21.07 -19.08 -21.33
CA GLU A 394 -20.91 -20.50 -20.99
C GLU A 394 -19.61 -21.08 -21.54
N ALA A 395 -19.15 -20.62 -22.71
CA ALA A 395 -17.87 -21.04 -23.27
C ALA A 395 -16.68 -20.63 -22.38
N ARG A 396 -16.81 -19.50 -21.68
CA ARG A 396 -15.83 -19.01 -20.69
C ARG A 396 -15.91 -19.83 -19.41
N ILE A 397 -17.12 -20.04 -18.88
CA ILE A 397 -17.37 -20.83 -17.67
C ILE A 397 -16.86 -22.27 -17.84
N ASP A 398 -16.99 -22.85 -19.03
CA ASP A 398 -16.51 -24.21 -19.36
C ASP A 398 -14.98 -24.35 -19.37
N GLN A 399 -14.23 -23.28 -19.12
CA GLN A 399 -12.78 -23.32 -18.91
C GLN A 399 -12.36 -23.37 -17.44
N VAL A 400 -13.30 -23.34 -16.49
CA VAL A 400 -13.03 -23.43 -15.05
C VAL A 400 -13.37 -24.83 -14.54
N GLU A 401 -12.61 -25.31 -13.56
CA GLU A 401 -12.93 -26.51 -12.80
C GLU A 401 -14.38 -26.47 -12.28
N ASP A 402 -15.14 -27.55 -12.51
CA ASP A 402 -16.52 -27.62 -12.05
C ASP A 402 -16.59 -27.96 -10.56
N PHE A 403 -17.19 -27.07 -9.77
CA PHE A 403 -17.48 -27.27 -8.35
C PHE A 403 -18.82 -26.64 -7.98
N VAL A 404 -19.37 -27.05 -6.83
CA VAL A 404 -20.69 -26.58 -6.38
C VAL A 404 -20.72 -25.06 -6.28
N GLY A 405 -21.64 -24.43 -7.02
CA GLY A 405 -21.81 -22.98 -7.04
C GLY A 405 -20.92 -22.22 -8.03
N MET A 406 -19.95 -22.88 -8.69
CA MET A 406 -19.00 -22.23 -9.60
C MET A 406 -19.68 -21.45 -10.74
N ARG A 407 -20.64 -22.08 -11.44
CA ARG A 407 -21.26 -21.44 -12.61
C ARG A 407 -22.03 -20.18 -12.24
N GLU A 408 -22.70 -20.18 -11.08
CA GLU A 408 -23.42 -19.00 -10.61
C GLU A 408 -22.45 -17.89 -10.20
N ALA A 409 -21.41 -18.25 -9.45
CA ALA A 409 -20.33 -17.33 -9.10
C ALA A 409 -19.72 -16.66 -10.34
N ALA A 410 -19.39 -17.44 -11.36
CA ALA A 410 -18.79 -16.92 -12.59
C ALA A 410 -19.73 -15.97 -13.34
N ARG A 411 -21.03 -16.29 -13.41
CA ARG A 411 -22.01 -15.37 -14.02
C ARG A 411 -22.10 -14.06 -13.26
N LEU A 412 -22.24 -14.10 -11.92
CA LEU A 412 -22.29 -12.91 -11.08
C LEU A 412 -21.03 -12.03 -11.27
N THR A 413 -19.84 -12.64 -11.28
CA THR A 413 -18.58 -11.91 -11.52
C THR A 413 -18.52 -11.28 -12.91
N PHE A 414 -18.92 -11.99 -13.97
CA PHE A 414 -18.89 -11.45 -15.32
C PHE A 414 -19.95 -10.36 -15.55
N GLU A 415 -21.15 -10.55 -15.02
CA GLU A 415 -22.24 -9.59 -15.14
C GLU A 415 -21.96 -8.31 -14.34
N SER A 416 -21.41 -8.43 -13.13
CA SER A 416 -21.04 -7.27 -12.31
C SER A 416 -19.91 -6.43 -12.93
N SER A 417 -19.08 -7.03 -13.78
CA SER A 417 -17.97 -6.33 -14.45
C SER A 417 -18.43 -5.43 -15.61
N GLY A 418 -19.66 -5.60 -16.12
CA GLY A 418 -20.24 -4.74 -17.15
C GLY A 418 -19.36 -4.51 -18.39
N ASP A 419 -19.35 -3.28 -18.90
CA ASP A 419 -18.57 -2.88 -20.08
C ASP A 419 -17.06 -3.01 -19.85
N THR A 420 -16.57 -2.75 -18.63
CA THR A 420 -15.16 -2.94 -18.25
C THR A 420 -14.77 -4.41 -18.43
N GLY A 421 -15.63 -5.32 -17.99
CA GLY A 421 -15.44 -6.76 -18.15
C GLY A 421 -15.26 -7.20 -19.60
N ALA A 422 -15.91 -6.54 -20.57
CA ALA A 422 -15.80 -6.87 -21.99
C ALA A 422 -14.41 -6.53 -22.59
N ALA A 423 -13.70 -5.58 -21.98
CA ALA A 423 -12.36 -5.18 -22.37
C ALA A 423 -11.24 -6.00 -21.71
N VAL A 424 -11.58 -6.89 -20.77
CA VAL A 424 -10.60 -7.72 -20.06
C VAL A 424 -10.04 -8.82 -20.97
N ARG A 425 -8.74 -9.07 -20.89
CA ARG A 425 -8.04 -10.20 -21.52
C ARG A 425 -7.12 -10.87 -20.51
N GLY A 426 -6.83 -12.15 -20.71
CA GLY A 426 -5.78 -12.86 -19.99
C GLY A 426 -4.59 -13.09 -20.91
N ARG A 427 -3.38 -13.08 -20.34
CA ARG A 427 -2.14 -13.50 -21.01
C ARG A 427 -1.43 -14.46 -20.08
N VAL A 428 -1.01 -15.61 -20.60
CA VAL A 428 -0.17 -16.54 -19.85
C VAL A 428 1.30 -16.20 -20.09
N ASP A 429 2.05 -15.96 -19.03
CA ASP A 429 3.46 -15.56 -19.08
C ASP A 429 4.37 -16.78 -18.95
N SER A 430 4.06 -17.70 -18.03
CA SER A 430 4.78 -18.96 -17.86
C SER A 430 3.90 -20.07 -17.30
N ILE A 431 4.32 -21.32 -17.51
CA ILE A 431 3.63 -22.51 -16.99
C ILE A 431 4.69 -23.49 -16.49
N SER A 432 4.50 -24.01 -15.28
CA SER A 432 5.34 -25.07 -14.71
C SER A 432 4.48 -26.24 -14.23
N ARG A 433 4.88 -27.48 -14.54
CA ARG A 433 4.09 -28.66 -14.18
C ARG A 433 4.38 -29.06 -12.73
N THR A 434 3.37 -29.01 -11.86
CA THR A 434 3.49 -29.41 -10.45
C THR A 434 3.17 -30.90 -10.24
N SER A 435 2.29 -31.49 -11.05
CA SER A 435 2.02 -32.93 -11.06
C SER A 435 1.57 -33.43 -12.44
N SER A 436 1.19 -34.71 -12.57
CA SER A 436 0.58 -35.22 -13.82
C SER A 436 -0.78 -34.58 -14.15
N THR A 437 -1.43 -33.95 -13.17
CA THR A 437 -2.79 -33.41 -13.28
C THR A 437 -2.91 -31.96 -12.84
N THR A 438 -1.82 -31.30 -12.48
CA THR A 438 -1.80 -29.91 -12.03
C THR A 438 -0.59 -29.19 -12.62
N ALA A 439 -0.74 -27.89 -12.86
CA ALA A 439 0.33 -27.01 -13.30
C ALA A 439 0.15 -25.65 -12.66
N GLU A 440 1.25 -25.03 -12.24
CA GLU A 440 1.25 -23.63 -11.86
C GLU A 440 1.32 -22.76 -13.12
N VAL A 441 0.62 -21.63 -13.09
CA VAL A 441 0.51 -20.70 -14.22
C VAL A 441 0.81 -19.30 -13.72
N ALA A 442 1.85 -18.65 -14.27
CA ALA A 442 2.01 -17.21 -14.15
C ALA A 442 1.22 -16.54 -15.28
N TYR A 443 0.36 -15.58 -14.94
CA TYR A 443 -0.50 -14.91 -15.91
C TYR A 443 -0.70 -13.42 -15.58
N SER A 444 -0.86 -12.61 -16.61
CA SER A 444 -1.29 -11.23 -16.50
C SER A 444 -2.76 -11.08 -16.93
N ILE A 445 -3.45 -10.12 -16.33
CA ILE A 445 -4.76 -9.65 -16.80
C ILE A 445 -4.56 -8.28 -17.42
N LEU A 446 -5.21 -8.05 -18.56
CA LEU A 446 -5.13 -6.81 -19.30
C LEU A 446 -6.51 -6.16 -19.40
N LEU A 447 -6.57 -4.83 -19.41
CA LEU A 447 -7.74 -4.03 -19.72
C LEU A 447 -7.39 -3.11 -20.88
N ASN A 448 -8.10 -3.22 -22.01
CA ASN A 448 -7.78 -2.48 -23.24
C ASN A 448 -6.30 -2.64 -23.65
N ASP A 449 -5.79 -3.88 -23.60
CA ASP A 449 -4.40 -4.25 -23.91
C ASP A 449 -3.33 -3.65 -22.97
N GLN A 450 -3.73 -2.95 -21.90
CA GLN A 450 -2.83 -2.50 -20.83
C GLN A 450 -2.83 -3.53 -19.70
N VAL A 451 -1.64 -3.87 -19.18
CA VAL A 451 -1.52 -4.82 -18.07
C VAL A 451 -2.10 -4.21 -16.81
N ILE A 452 -3.10 -4.87 -16.21
CA ILE A 452 -3.76 -4.44 -14.99
C ILE A 452 -3.43 -5.28 -13.76
N PHE A 453 -3.14 -6.56 -13.97
CA PHE A 453 -2.52 -7.42 -12.97
C PHE A 453 -1.37 -8.12 -13.66
N ASP A 454 -0.15 -7.99 -13.14
CA ASP A 454 1.03 -8.59 -13.76
C ASP A 454 1.56 -9.79 -12.95
N GLY A 455 1.97 -10.86 -13.65
CA GLY A 455 2.65 -11.99 -13.03
C GLY A 455 1.90 -12.67 -11.88
N ARG A 456 0.56 -12.71 -11.94
CA ARG A 456 -0.28 -13.41 -10.97
C ARG A 456 0.04 -14.90 -11.02
N ILE A 457 0.10 -15.55 -9.85
CA ILE A 457 0.27 -17.00 -9.78
C ILE A 457 -1.08 -17.66 -9.61
N GLY A 458 -1.37 -18.61 -10.49
CA GLY A 458 -2.54 -19.48 -10.43
C GLY A 458 -2.15 -20.94 -10.66
N GLU A 459 -3.16 -21.77 -10.79
CA GLU A 459 -3.07 -23.21 -11.02
C GLU A 459 -4.06 -23.60 -12.11
N ALA A 460 -3.61 -24.47 -13.00
CA ALA A 460 -4.43 -25.22 -13.93
C ALA A 460 -4.56 -26.67 -13.44
N VAL A 461 -5.75 -27.26 -13.64
CA VAL A 461 -6.05 -28.66 -13.31
C VAL A 461 -6.45 -29.43 -14.56
N LEU A 462 -6.01 -30.69 -14.66
CA LEU A 462 -6.43 -31.62 -15.71
C LEU A 462 -7.65 -32.41 -15.21
N ALA A 463 -8.84 -32.05 -15.70
CA ALA A 463 -10.09 -32.74 -15.40
C ALA A 463 -10.72 -33.27 -16.69
N GLU A 464 -11.15 -34.53 -16.68
CA GLU A 464 -11.81 -35.19 -17.83
C GLU A 464 -11.01 -35.10 -19.15
N GLY A 465 -9.67 -35.06 -19.06
CA GLY A 465 -8.78 -34.95 -20.21
C GLY A 465 -8.64 -33.53 -20.80
N ARG A 466 -9.15 -32.51 -20.11
CA ARG A 466 -9.02 -31.08 -20.46
C ARG A 466 -8.29 -30.33 -19.34
N TRP A 467 -7.42 -29.41 -19.72
CA TRP A 467 -6.85 -28.45 -18.78
C TRP A 467 -7.83 -27.31 -18.57
N LEU A 468 -8.04 -26.95 -17.31
CA LEU A 468 -8.98 -25.93 -16.86
C LEU A 468 -8.29 -25.00 -15.85
N VAL A 469 -8.80 -23.78 -15.72
CA VAL A 469 -8.50 -22.89 -14.60
C VAL A 469 -8.98 -23.55 -13.31
N SER A 470 -8.11 -23.70 -12.31
CA SER A 470 -8.47 -24.34 -11.04
C SER A 470 -9.51 -23.53 -10.25
N ARG A 471 -10.22 -24.21 -9.34
CA ARG A 471 -11.06 -23.55 -8.33
C ARG A 471 -10.29 -22.51 -7.53
N ALA A 472 -9.04 -22.81 -7.15
CA ALA A 472 -8.21 -21.91 -6.36
C ALA A 472 -7.98 -20.59 -7.11
N THR A 473 -7.55 -20.67 -8.37
CA THR A 473 -7.31 -19.49 -9.22
C THR A 473 -8.58 -18.69 -9.47
N PHE A 474 -9.69 -19.36 -9.76
CA PHE A 474 -10.97 -18.69 -9.91
C PHE A 474 -11.35 -17.93 -8.63
N CYS A 475 -11.27 -18.56 -7.48
CA CYS A 475 -11.67 -17.95 -6.22
C CYS A 475 -10.72 -16.84 -5.75
N ASP A 476 -9.43 -16.93 -6.04
CA ASP A 476 -8.47 -15.86 -5.77
C ASP A 476 -8.74 -14.60 -6.60
N LEU A 477 -9.37 -14.74 -7.77
CA LEU A 477 -9.78 -13.62 -8.60
C LEU A 477 -11.16 -13.08 -8.23
N VAL A 478 -12.10 -13.96 -7.91
CA VAL A 478 -13.39 -13.56 -7.36
C VAL A 478 -13.22 -12.72 -6.09
N ALA A 479 -12.21 -13.01 -5.27
CA ALA A 479 -11.90 -12.23 -4.08
C ALA A 479 -11.56 -10.75 -4.37
N LEU A 480 -11.23 -10.40 -5.62
CA LEU A 480 -10.99 -9.02 -6.06
C LEU A 480 -12.23 -8.35 -6.67
N SER A 481 -13.33 -9.11 -6.80
CA SER A 481 -14.56 -8.63 -7.43
C SER A 481 -15.44 -7.87 -6.42
N PRO A 482 -16.18 -6.83 -6.85
CA PRO A 482 -17.11 -6.12 -5.97
C PRO A 482 -18.24 -7.01 -5.41
N VAL A 483 -18.50 -8.16 -6.04
CA VAL A 483 -19.51 -9.14 -5.59
C VAL A 483 -18.89 -10.31 -4.81
N ALA A 484 -17.63 -10.20 -4.36
CA ALA A 484 -16.93 -11.27 -3.64
C ALA A 484 -17.72 -11.77 -2.41
N SER A 485 -18.36 -10.86 -1.68
CA SER A 485 -19.18 -11.16 -0.48
C SER A 485 -20.49 -11.89 -0.79
N GLU A 486 -20.91 -11.93 -2.05
CA GLU A 486 -22.12 -12.62 -2.51
C GLU A 486 -21.81 -14.05 -3.00
N ILE A 487 -20.54 -14.44 -3.08
CA ILE A 487 -20.09 -15.70 -3.69
C ILE A 487 -19.66 -16.72 -2.64
N ASP A 488 -20.64 -17.42 -2.06
CA ASP A 488 -20.41 -18.48 -1.05
C ASP A 488 -19.51 -19.62 -1.55
N ALA A 489 -19.52 -19.88 -2.86
CA ALA A 489 -18.76 -20.97 -3.49
C ALA A 489 -17.24 -20.87 -3.25
N CYS A 490 -16.75 -19.66 -2.97
CA CYS A 490 -15.34 -19.37 -2.70
C CYS A 490 -15.01 -19.15 -1.23
N LEU A 491 -16.00 -19.11 -0.33
CA LEU A 491 -15.79 -18.92 1.12
C LEU A 491 -15.34 -20.21 1.83
N SER A 492 -15.63 -21.37 1.26
CA SER A 492 -15.18 -22.67 1.77
C SER A 492 -13.86 -23.08 1.11
N ARG A 493 -12.74 -22.48 1.54
CA ARG A 493 -11.43 -23.07 1.27
C ARG A 493 -11.36 -24.39 2.06
N ALA A 494 -11.39 -25.50 1.32
CA ALA A 494 -11.25 -26.85 1.87
C ALA A 494 -9.79 -27.19 2.10
#